data_AF-A0A086KD16-F1
#
_entry.id   AF-A0A086KD16-F1
#
_cell.length_a   1.000
_cell.length_b   1.000
_cell.length_c   1.000
_cell.angle_alpha   90.00
_cell.angle_beta   90.00
_cell.angle_gamma   90.00
#
_symmetry.space_group_name_H-M   'P 1'
#
loop_
_entity.id
_entity.type
_entity.pdbx_description
1 polymer ?
#
loop_
_entity_poly.entity_id
_entity_poly.type
_entity_poly.pdbx_seq_one_letter_code
_entity_poly.pdbx_strand_id
1 'polypeptide(L)'
;GSELDEAVAKLQDLIMHLNLPEEIVLPVVHLFGTRSRLVVRSSANVEDLKGMSAAGLYESVANVSVMDAVAFRSAVVTVWASLYSRRAVLARRAAGVPQHQACMAVLIQELVSPELSFILHTVNPLEKDKHRLYAEICPGLGETLASAGTRGSPYRMLVNKATGEMTMLSFCNYSTSLVPAMPKNRSFIALREGKTTQQATPQLTPSSLVKSRVMDYTIEPMTHDLGYRVHIAHRLAGVAVALEAELEGPQDVEGVISGDAVWVVQSRPQPVSD
;
A
#
# COMPACT_ATOMS: atom_id res chain seq x y z
N GLY A 1 23.32 10.08 13.55
CA GLY A 1 24.00 10.88 14.59
C GLY A 1 22.96 11.82 15.15
N SER A 2 23.05 12.18 16.43
CA SER A 2 22.02 12.95 17.14
C SER A 2 21.59 14.21 16.40
N GLU A 3 22.53 14.96 15.80
CA GLU A 3 22.24 16.18 15.02
C GLU A 3 21.31 15.93 13.83
N LEU A 4 21.52 14.84 13.08
CA LEU A 4 20.63 14.46 11.98
C LEU A 4 19.24 14.10 12.50
N ASP A 5 19.19 13.34 13.59
CA ASP A 5 17.93 12.85 14.16
C ASP A 5 17.10 14.03 14.70
N GLU A 6 17.74 15.02 15.32
CA GLU A 6 17.10 16.27 15.76
C GLU A 6 16.63 17.14 14.58
N ALA A 7 17.45 17.29 13.54
CA ALA A 7 17.08 18.07 12.35
C ALA A 7 15.88 17.45 11.62
N VAL A 8 15.89 16.11 11.47
CA VAL A 8 14.78 15.34 10.92
C VAL A 8 13.52 15.53 11.76
N ALA A 9 13.61 15.36 13.08
CA ALA A 9 12.45 15.54 13.97
C ALA A 9 11.85 16.94 13.84
N LYS A 10 12.68 18.00 13.84
CA LYS A 10 12.21 19.39 13.66
C LYS A 10 11.53 19.62 12.31
N LEU A 11 12.06 19.06 11.23
CA LEU A 11 11.45 19.17 9.89
C LEU A 11 10.11 18.43 9.83
N GLN A 12 10.05 17.22 10.39
CA GLN A 12 8.81 16.45 10.47
C GLN A 12 7.77 17.19 11.31
N ASP A 13 8.14 17.70 12.48
CA ASP A 13 7.25 18.49 13.33
C ASP A 13 6.73 19.74 12.60
N LEU A 14 7.60 20.48 11.92
CA LEU A 14 7.18 21.65 11.13
C LEU A 14 6.13 21.29 10.09
N ILE A 15 6.35 20.18 9.36
CA ILE A 15 5.42 19.68 8.35
C ILE A 15 4.12 19.23 9.00
N MET A 16 4.19 18.49 10.12
CA MET A 16 3.02 17.99 10.86
C MET A 16 2.08 19.09 11.36
N HIS A 17 2.56 20.33 11.51
CA HIS A 17 1.75 21.49 11.89
C HIS A 17 1.18 22.28 10.69
N LEU A 18 1.47 21.88 9.45
CA LEU A 18 0.90 22.53 8.27
C LEU A 18 -0.60 22.27 8.19
N ASN A 19 -1.36 23.35 8.06
CA ASN A 19 -2.79 23.28 7.79
C ASN A 19 -3.00 23.36 6.28
N LEU A 20 -3.50 22.26 5.69
CA LEU A 20 -3.93 22.31 4.30
C LEU A 20 -5.10 23.30 4.16
N PRO A 21 -5.16 24.13 3.12
CA PRO A 21 -6.34 24.94 2.83
C PRO A 21 -7.58 24.09 2.48
N GLU A 22 -8.77 24.52 2.87
CA GLU A 22 -10.04 23.86 2.48
C GLU A 22 -10.27 23.85 0.97
N GLU A 23 -9.85 24.91 0.28
CA GLU A 23 -9.86 25.04 -1.17
C GLU A 23 -9.09 23.94 -1.92
N ILE A 24 -8.11 23.30 -1.27
CA ILE A 24 -7.38 22.15 -1.83
C ILE A 24 -8.07 20.84 -1.47
N VAL A 25 -8.51 20.71 -0.21
CA VAL A 25 -9.06 19.44 0.30
C VAL A 25 -10.45 19.14 -0.28
N LEU A 26 -11.36 20.11 -0.28
CA LEU A 26 -12.76 19.89 -0.64
C LEU A 26 -12.93 19.39 -2.08
N PRO A 27 -12.29 19.97 -3.11
CA PRO A 27 -12.42 19.47 -4.47
C PRO A 27 -11.94 18.02 -4.61
N VAL A 28 -10.83 17.66 -3.96
CA VAL A 28 -10.25 16.31 -4.03
C VAL A 28 -11.19 15.28 -3.40
N VAL A 29 -11.70 15.54 -2.19
CA VAL A 29 -12.60 14.59 -1.52
C VAL A 29 -13.94 14.44 -2.23
N HIS A 30 -14.43 15.49 -2.91
CA HIS A 30 -15.67 15.44 -3.68
C HIS A 30 -15.60 14.62 -4.97
N LEU A 31 -14.40 14.25 -5.44
CA LEU A 31 -14.24 13.33 -6.56
C LEU A 31 -14.64 11.88 -6.20
N PHE A 32 -14.73 11.57 -4.91
CA PHE A 32 -14.99 10.22 -4.41
C PHE A 32 -16.41 10.09 -3.82
N GLY A 33 -16.91 8.86 -3.76
CA GLY A 33 -18.20 8.57 -3.12
C GLY A 33 -18.17 8.87 -1.62
N THR A 34 -19.31 9.28 -1.05
CA THR A 34 -19.39 9.65 0.39
C THR A 34 -19.11 8.47 1.33
N ARG A 35 -19.21 7.24 0.82
CA ARG A 35 -18.92 6.00 1.56
C ARG A 35 -17.52 5.46 1.30
N SER A 36 -16.78 6.06 0.37
CA SER A 36 -15.46 5.60 -0.01
C SER A 36 -14.49 5.74 1.17
N ARG A 37 -13.52 4.83 1.18
CA ARG A 37 -12.31 4.91 1.98
C ARG A 37 -11.18 5.19 1.02
N LEU A 38 -10.16 5.91 1.47
CA LEU A 38 -9.05 6.34 0.64
C LEU A 38 -7.75 5.75 1.16
N VAL A 39 -6.82 5.56 0.23
CA VAL A 39 -5.39 5.41 0.52
C VAL A 39 -4.69 6.67 0.03
N VAL A 40 -3.91 7.27 0.92
CA VAL A 40 -3.09 8.46 0.67
C VAL A 40 -1.65 7.97 0.53
N ARG A 41 -1.14 7.93 -0.70
CA ARG A 41 0.16 7.34 -1.04
C ARG A 41 1.20 8.40 -1.36
N SER A 42 2.44 8.11 -0.97
CA SER A 42 3.62 8.86 -1.41
C SER A 42 3.86 8.66 -2.91
N SER A 43 4.34 9.73 -3.55
CA SER A 43 4.86 9.69 -4.92
C SER A 43 5.91 10.80 -5.06
N ALA A 44 7.11 10.53 -4.56
CA ALA A 44 8.22 11.48 -4.63
C ALA A 44 8.98 11.38 -5.96
N ASN A 45 9.47 12.52 -6.45
CA ASN A 45 10.28 12.62 -7.68
C ASN A 45 11.66 11.92 -7.59
N VAL A 46 11.97 11.31 -6.44
CA VAL A 46 13.25 10.71 -6.08
C VAL A 46 13.09 9.25 -5.64
N GLU A 47 11.91 8.65 -5.82
CA GLU A 47 11.65 7.24 -5.48
C GLU A 47 12.37 6.28 -6.44
N ASP A 48 12.28 6.52 -7.75
CA ASP A 48 12.73 5.57 -8.78
C ASP A 48 14.11 5.89 -9.39
N LEU A 49 14.98 6.60 -8.65
CA LEU A 49 16.32 6.91 -9.13
C LEU A 49 17.20 5.65 -9.16
N LYS A 50 18.04 5.55 -10.21
CA LYS A 50 18.98 4.42 -10.37
C LYS A 50 19.87 4.30 -9.14
N GLY A 51 19.79 3.16 -8.46
CA GLY A 51 20.55 2.89 -7.22
C GLY A 51 19.80 3.20 -5.91
N MET A 52 18.55 3.68 -5.99
CA MET A 52 17.64 3.79 -4.85
C MET A 52 16.61 2.67 -4.89
N SER A 53 16.42 1.98 -3.75
CA SER A 53 15.27 1.12 -3.56
C SER A 53 14.16 1.94 -2.92
N ALA A 54 13.11 2.23 -3.68
CA ALA A 54 11.93 2.96 -3.22
C ALA A 54 11.08 2.16 -2.20
N ALA A 55 11.22 0.83 -2.19
CA ALA A 55 10.33 -0.07 -1.47
C ALA A 55 10.28 0.27 0.03
N GLY A 56 9.12 0.77 0.46
CA GLY A 56 8.85 1.16 1.84
C GLY A 56 9.76 2.28 2.36
N LEU A 57 10.22 3.20 1.50
CA LEU A 57 11.04 4.34 1.92
C LEU A 57 10.21 5.49 2.52
N TYR A 58 9.01 5.69 1.99
CA TYR A 58 8.07 6.74 2.38
C TYR A 58 6.78 6.13 2.91
N GLU A 59 5.99 6.94 3.60
CA GLU A 59 4.76 6.47 4.24
C GLU A 59 3.59 6.49 3.26
N SER A 60 2.64 5.59 3.49
CA SER A 60 1.30 5.60 2.90
C SER A 60 0.28 5.40 4.02
N VAL A 61 -0.86 6.08 3.94
CA VAL A 61 -1.91 6.01 4.97
C VAL A 61 -3.18 5.43 4.34
N ALA A 62 -3.56 4.23 4.77
CA ALA A 62 -4.74 3.54 4.28
C ALA A 62 -5.98 3.78 5.14
N ASN A 63 -7.15 3.47 4.57
CA ASN A 63 -8.46 3.50 5.22
C ASN A 63 -8.89 4.86 5.78
N VAL A 64 -8.52 5.94 5.08
CA VAL A 64 -8.96 7.30 5.41
C VAL A 64 -10.41 7.48 4.95
N SER A 65 -11.29 7.95 5.83
CA SER A 65 -12.68 8.26 5.46
C SER A 65 -12.76 9.54 4.65
N VAL A 66 -13.43 9.52 3.50
CA VAL A 66 -13.72 10.76 2.71
C VAL A 66 -14.48 11.79 3.55
N MET A 67 -15.35 11.34 4.44
CA MET A 67 -16.14 12.21 5.34
C MET A 67 -15.34 12.76 6.53
N ASP A 68 -14.09 12.35 6.71
CA ASP A 68 -13.23 12.80 7.80
C ASP A 68 -12.10 13.69 7.25
N ALA A 69 -12.42 14.97 7.08
CA ALA A 69 -11.47 15.96 6.56
C ALA A 69 -10.24 16.11 7.47
N VAL A 70 -10.38 15.90 8.78
CA VAL A 70 -9.26 15.99 9.73
C VAL A 70 -8.30 14.83 9.52
N ALA A 71 -8.82 13.60 9.46
CA ALA A 71 -8.01 12.41 9.16
C ALA A 71 -7.36 12.52 7.77
N PHE A 72 -8.06 13.02 6.76
CA PHE A 72 -7.50 13.23 5.42
C PHE A 72 -6.34 14.21 5.43
N ARG A 73 -6.49 15.37 6.08
CA ARG A 73 -5.39 16.34 6.24
C ARG A 73 -4.20 15.71 6.95
N SER A 74 -4.46 15.04 8.08
CA SER A 74 -3.41 14.35 8.85
C SER A 74 -2.67 13.32 8.00
N ALA A 75 -3.38 12.58 7.15
CA ALA A 75 -2.79 11.59 6.26
C ALA A 75 -1.87 12.23 5.21
N VAL A 76 -2.32 13.29 4.54
CA VAL A 76 -1.50 14.01 3.54
C VAL A 76 -0.22 14.57 4.17
N VAL A 77 -0.36 15.20 5.33
CA VAL A 77 0.79 15.78 6.03
C VAL A 77 1.74 14.68 6.54
N THR A 78 1.23 13.54 6.98
CA THR A 78 2.05 12.37 7.35
C THR A 78 2.89 11.88 6.16
N VAL A 79 2.27 11.79 4.98
CA VAL A 79 2.98 11.42 3.74
C VAL A 79 4.06 12.46 3.40
N TRP A 80 3.77 13.76 3.48
CA TRP A 80 4.78 14.80 3.29
C TRP A 80 5.92 14.73 4.30
N ALA A 81 5.61 14.54 5.59
CA ALA A 81 6.61 14.44 6.65
C ALA A 81 7.51 13.21 6.46
N SER A 82 6.99 12.14 5.86
CA SER A 82 7.78 10.94 5.56
C SER A 82 8.93 11.21 4.59
N LEU A 83 8.85 12.27 3.77
CA LEU A 83 9.94 12.69 2.90
C LEU A 83 11.20 12.95 3.70
N TYR A 84 11.09 13.43 4.94
CA TYR A 84 12.22 13.73 5.81
C TYR A 84 12.44 12.68 6.89
N SER A 85 11.90 11.46 6.77
CA SER A 85 12.25 10.38 7.68
C SER A 85 13.77 10.15 7.67
N ARG A 86 14.32 9.69 8.79
CA ARG A 86 15.76 9.41 8.90
C ARG A 86 16.23 8.46 7.80
N ARG A 87 15.44 7.43 7.50
CA ARG A 87 15.74 6.45 6.44
C ARG A 87 15.74 7.12 5.07
N ALA A 88 14.76 7.95 4.77
CA ALA A 88 14.65 8.66 3.50
C ALA A 88 15.80 9.64 3.27
N VAL A 89 16.16 10.44 4.28
CA VAL A 89 17.28 11.38 4.21
C VAL A 89 18.61 10.65 3.97
N LEU A 90 18.85 9.55 4.69
CA LEU A 90 20.07 8.75 4.52
C LEU A 90 20.12 8.05 3.17
N ALA A 91 19.00 7.51 2.68
CA ALA A 91 18.93 6.89 1.36
C ALA A 91 19.27 7.90 0.25
N ARG A 92 18.67 9.10 0.30
CA ARG A 92 18.99 10.17 -0.66
C ARG A 92 20.45 10.62 -0.56
N ARG A 93 20.99 10.73 0.65
CA ARG A 93 22.41 11.06 0.85
C ARG A 93 23.33 10.01 0.21
N ALA A 94 23.03 8.73 0.39
CA ALA A 94 23.79 7.63 -0.21
C ALA A 94 23.72 7.65 -1.75
N ALA A 95 22.58 8.06 -2.30
CA ALA A 95 22.38 8.24 -3.74
C ALA A 95 22.92 9.57 -4.31
N GLY A 96 23.51 10.44 -3.48
CA GLY A 96 24.02 11.74 -3.91
C GLY A 96 22.93 12.77 -4.26
N VAL A 97 21.68 12.56 -3.82
CA VAL A 97 20.54 13.44 -4.09
C VAL A 97 20.50 14.58 -3.05
N PRO A 98 20.61 15.85 -3.46
CA PRO A 98 20.46 16.99 -2.54
C PRO A 98 19.05 17.02 -1.92
N GLN A 99 18.99 17.20 -0.59
CA GLN A 99 17.72 17.11 0.14
C GLN A 99 16.66 18.14 -0.31
N HIS A 100 17.08 19.31 -0.79
CA HIS A 100 16.19 20.38 -1.25
C HIS A 100 15.62 20.14 -2.66
N GLN A 101 16.09 19.14 -3.40
CA GLN A 101 15.54 18.75 -4.71
C GLN A 101 14.43 17.71 -4.59
N ALA A 102 14.28 17.10 -3.40
CA ALA A 102 13.24 16.13 -3.14
C ALA A 102 11.89 16.84 -2.97
N CYS A 103 10.89 16.42 -3.73
CA CYS A 103 9.52 16.91 -3.66
C CYS A 103 8.57 15.71 -3.56
N MET A 104 7.53 15.85 -2.74
CA MET A 104 6.52 14.81 -2.53
C MET A 104 5.21 15.22 -3.20
N ALA A 105 4.79 14.50 -4.25
CA ALA A 105 3.40 14.46 -4.64
C ALA A 105 2.64 13.44 -3.78
N VAL A 106 1.32 13.57 -3.71
CA VAL A 106 0.47 12.65 -2.94
C VAL A 106 -0.63 12.11 -3.85
N LEU A 107 -0.64 10.80 -4.00
CA LEU A 107 -1.65 10.10 -4.78
C LEU A 107 -2.82 9.71 -3.87
N ILE A 108 -4.04 10.05 -4.27
CA ILE A 108 -5.26 9.71 -3.55
C ILE A 108 -6.02 8.67 -4.35
N GLN A 109 -6.19 7.48 -3.78
CA GLN A 109 -6.89 6.37 -4.42
C GLN A 109 -8.02 5.87 -3.52
N GLU A 110 -9.09 5.36 -4.13
CA GLU A 110 -10.10 4.61 -3.37
C GLU A 110 -9.48 3.30 -2.85
N LEU A 111 -9.72 3.00 -1.57
CA LEU A 111 -9.32 1.76 -0.93
C LEU A 111 -10.30 0.66 -1.32
N VAL A 112 -9.78 -0.36 -2.00
CA VAL A 112 -10.45 -1.64 -2.14
C VAL A 112 -10.19 -2.47 -0.88
N SER A 113 -11.24 -2.92 -0.19
CA SER A 113 -11.11 -3.79 0.98
C SER A 113 -10.72 -5.20 0.53
N PRO A 114 -9.50 -5.67 0.80
CA PRO A 114 -8.99 -6.88 0.19
C PRO A 114 -9.19 -8.12 1.08
N GLU A 115 -9.42 -9.26 0.44
CA GLU A 115 -9.23 -10.58 1.06
C GLU A 115 -7.75 -10.96 1.04
N LEU A 116 -7.11 -10.75 -0.12
CA LEU A 116 -5.70 -10.95 -0.34
C LEU A 116 -5.08 -9.70 -0.98
N SER A 117 -3.84 -9.42 -0.64
CA SER A 117 -2.98 -8.49 -1.37
C SER A 117 -1.80 -9.24 -1.96
N PHE A 118 -1.26 -8.74 -3.07
CA PHE A 118 -0.15 -9.37 -3.75
C PHE A 118 0.87 -8.38 -4.29
N ILE A 119 2.12 -8.85 -4.36
CA ILE A 119 3.20 -8.29 -5.18
C ILE A 119 3.51 -9.35 -6.26
N LEU A 120 3.57 -8.92 -7.51
CA LEU A 120 3.70 -9.77 -8.68
C LEU A 120 4.85 -9.28 -9.55
N HIS A 121 5.85 -10.12 -9.75
CA HIS A 121 6.88 -9.95 -10.76
C HIS A 121 6.50 -10.79 -11.98
N THR A 122 6.28 -10.15 -13.13
CA THR A 122 5.80 -10.85 -14.33
C THR A 122 6.90 -11.69 -15.00
N VAL A 123 8.16 -11.47 -14.64
CA VAL A 123 9.31 -12.34 -14.90
C VAL A 123 9.83 -12.88 -13.58
N ASN A 124 10.07 -14.19 -13.47
CA ASN A 124 10.60 -14.80 -12.25
C ASN A 124 11.97 -14.21 -11.90
N PRO A 125 12.13 -13.47 -10.79
CA PRO A 125 13.39 -12.80 -10.45
C PRO A 125 14.47 -13.78 -9.94
N LEU A 126 14.09 -15.01 -9.57
CA LEU A 126 15.01 -16.02 -9.04
C LEU A 126 15.75 -16.75 -10.16
N GLU A 127 15.03 -17.16 -11.20
CA GLU A 127 15.56 -17.95 -12.33
C GLU A 127 15.69 -17.13 -13.62
N LYS A 128 15.22 -15.88 -13.62
CA LYS A 128 15.08 -15.02 -14.81
C LYS A 128 14.22 -15.64 -15.91
N ASP A 129 13.28 -16.52 -15.56
CA ASP A 129 12.36 -17.15 -16.52
C ASP A 129 11.20 -16.20 -16.87
N LYS A 130 11.19 -15.72 -18.12
CA LYS A 130 10.14 -14.85 -18.65
C LYS A 130 8.79 -15.54 -18.86
N HIS A 131 8.73 -16.87 -18.81
CA HIS A 131 7.49 -17.63 -18.95
C HIS A 131 6.78 -17.84 -17.62
N ARG A 132 7.47 -17.59 -16.51
CA ARG A 132 6.93 -17.74 -15.16
C ARG A 132 6.86 -16.39 -14.47
N LEU A 133 5.69 -16.09 -13.90
CA LEU A 133 5.58 -15.03 -12.92
C LEU A 133 5.93 -15.56 -11.53
N TYR A 134 6.36 -14.65 -10.66
CA TYR A 134 6.55 -14.89 -9.23
C TYR A 134 5.61 -13.98 -8.46
N ALA A 135 4.81 -14.56 -7.56
CA ALA A 135 3.87 -13.81 -6.74
C ALA A 135 4.14 -14.03 -5.25
N GLU A 136 4.19 -12.93 -4.50
CA GLU A 136 4.07 -12.92 -3.04
C GLU A 136 2.65 -12.47 -2.68
N ILE A 137 1.99 -13.21 -1.80
CA ILE A 137 0.57 -12.98 -1.46
C ILE A 137 0.42 -13.00 0.06
N CYS A 138 -0.34 -12.06 0.61
CA CYS A 138 -0.72 -12.05 2.02
C CYS A 138 -2.23 -11.84 2.21
N PRO A 139 -2.81 -12.33 3.31
CA PRO A 139 -4.18 -11.99 3.70
C PRO A 139 -4.30 -10.52 4.15
N GLY A 140 -5.42 -9.89 3.81
CA GLY A 140 -5.70 -8.50 4.17
C GLY A 140 -4.90 -7.50 3.34
N LEU A 141 -4.57 -6.35 3.96
CA LEU A 141 -3.97 -5.20 3.28
C LEU A 141 -2.48 -5.44 2.93
N GLY A 142 -2.04 -4.87 1.80
CA GLY A 142 -0.72 -5.09 1.21
C GLY A 142 0.44 -4.47 1.99
N GLU A 143 0.18 -3.59 2.95
CA GLU A 143 1.22 -3.02 3.83
C GLU A 143 1.95 -4.13 4.61
N THR A 144 1.34 -5.29 4.83
CA THR A 144 2.03 -6.45 5.40
C THR A 144 3.17 -6.98 4.51
N LEU A 145 3.03 -6.92 3.18
CA LEU A 145 4.09 -7.27 2.22
C LEU A 145 5.11 -6.14 2.06
N ALA A 146 4.63 -4.90 1.95
CA ALA A 146 5.49 -3.73 1.68
C ALA A 146 6.32 -3.30 2.90
N SER A 147 5.84 -3.57 4.12
CA SER A 147 6.55 -3.22 5.34
C SER A 147 7.55 -4.31 5.73
N ALA A 148 8.84 -3.97 5.71
CA ALA A 148 9.91 -4.84 6.23
C ALA A 148 9.80 -5.12 7.75
N GLY A 149 8.78 -4.58 8.44
CA GLY A 149 8.57 -4.70 9.88
C GLY A 149 7.69 -5.86 10.32
N THR A 150 6.93 -6.49 9.41
CA THR A 150 6.06 -7.61 9.80
C THR A 150 6.83 -8.93 9.83
N ARG A 151 6.97 -9.53 11.01
CA ARG A 151 7.65 -10.83 11.14
C ARG A 151 6.82 -11.95 10.53
N GLY A 152 7.41 -12.66 9.58
CA GLY A 152 6.82 -13.81 8.90
C GLY A 152 7.21 -13.83 7.43
N SER A 153 6.63 -14.76 6.70
CA SER A 153 6.77 -14.95 5.27
C SER A 153 5.38 -14.99 4.63
N PRO A 154 5.24 -14.47 3.40
CA PRO A 154 4.00 -14.57 2.65
C PRO A 154 3.82 -15.95 2.01
N TYR A 155 2.66 -16.16 1.39
CA TYR A 155 2.55 -17.20 0.37
C TYR A 155 3.44 -16.81 -0.81
N ARG A 156 4.17 -17.77 -1.36
CA ARG A 156 4.97 -17.56 -2.57
C ARG A 156 4.61 -18.62 -3.59
N MET A 157 4.39 -18.20 -4.83
CA MET A 157 4.12 -19.14 -5.92
C MET A 157 4.82 -18.70 -7.20
N LEU A 158 5.16 -19.70 -8.01
CA LEU A 158 5.48 -19.53 -9.42
C LEU A 158 4.29 -19.96 -10.24
N VAL A 159 3.98 -19.22 -11.29
CA VAL A 159 2.90 -19.57 -12.21
C VAL A 159 3.40 -19.46 -13.65
N ASN A 160 3.23 -20.52 -14.44
CA ASN A 160 3.46 -20.47 -15.87
C ASN A 160 2.37 -19.61 -16.54
N LYS A 161 2.76 -18.53 -17.21
CA LYS A 161 1.81 -17.56 -17.79
C LYS A 161 0.95 -18.16 -18.91
N ALA A 162 1.44 -19.18 -19.61
CA ALA A 162 0.73 -19.80 -20.73
C ALA A 162 -0.21 -20.92 -20.29
N THR A 163 0.23 -21.77 -19.37
CA THR A 163 -0.55 -22.96 -18.94
C THR A 163 -1.37 -22.71 -17.67
N GLY A 164 -0.99 -21.71 -16.87
CA GLY A 164 -1.51 -21.50 -15.52
C GLY A 164 -1.02 -22.52 -14.49
N GLU A 165 -0.12 -23.43 -14.88
CA GLU A 165 0.51 -24.38 -13.96
C GLU A 165 1.23 -23.62 -12.85
N MET A 166 0.97 -24.01 -11.61
CA MET A 166 1.44 -23.30 -10.43
C MET A 166 2.21 -24.23 -9.49
N THR A 167 3.28 -23.68 -8.92
CA THR A 167 4.07 -24.31 -7.86
C THR A 167 4.11 -23.40 -6.64
N MET A 168 3.71 -23.91 -5.48
CA MET A 168 3.89 -23.22 -4.21
C MET A 168 5.34 -23.34 -3.75
N LEU A 169 5.99 -22.21 -3.49
CA LEU A 169 7.34 -22.13 -2.95
C LEU A 169 7.34 -22.01 -1.42
N SER A 170 6.34 -21.31 -0.87
CA SER A 170 6.15 -21.22 0.58
C SER A 170 4.69 -20.95 0.92
N PHE A 171 4.29 -21.39 2.11
CA PHE A 171 3.04 -20.99 2.74
C PHE A 171 3.26 -19.81 3.69
N CYS A 172 2.23 -18.99 3.83
CA CYS A 172 2.25 -17.84 4.71
C CYS A 172 2.32 -18.25 6.18
N ASN A 173 3.05 -17.47 7.00
CA ASN A 173 3.13 -17.70 8.44
C ASN A 173 3.13 -16.41 9.29
N TYR A 174 2.65 -15.29 8.73
CA TYR A 174 2.37 -14.09 9.51
C TYR A 174 1.44 -14.40 10.68
N SER A 175 1.76 -13.91 11.88
CA SER A 175 0.88 -14.07 13.06
C SER A 175 -0.39 -13.23 12.97
N THR A 176 -0.35 -12.13 12.21
CA THR A 176 -1.47 -11.20 12.04
C THR A 176 -1.52 -10.66 10.61
N SER A 177 -2.72 -10.38 10.12
CA SER A 177 -2.97 -9.57 8.92
C SER A 177 -3.43 -8.16 9.30
N LEU A 178 -3.17 -7.18 8.44
CA LEU A 178 -3.75 -5.84 8.55
C LEU A 178 -5.10 -5.80 7.84
N VAL A 179 -6.11 -5.24 8.48
CA VAL A 179 -7.44 -5.04 7.89
C VAL A 179 -7.96 -3.63 8.18
N PRO A 180 -8.84 -3.07 7.32
CA PRO A 180 -9.47 -1.78 7.58
C PRO A 180 -10.19 -1.76 8.93
N ALA A 181 -9.94 -0.73 9.74
CA ALA A 181 -10.73 -0.47 10.93
C ALA A 181 -12.05 0.21 10.53
N MET A 182 -13.15 -0.55 10.58
CA MET A 182 -14.48 0.01 10.35
C MET A 182 -15.08 0.52 11.66
N PRO A 183 -15.75 1.67 11.67
CA PRO A 183 -16.43 2.16 12.86
C PRO A 183 -17.47 1.13 13.34
N LYS A 184 -17.46 0.80 14.64
CA LYS A 184 -18.48 -0.05 15.26
C LYS A 184 -19.80 0.73 15.28
N ASN A 185 -20.67 0.52 14.29
CA ASN A 185 -22.05 1.00 14.23
C ASN A 185 -22.37 2.33 14.94
N ARG A 186 -22.40 3.44 14.20
CA ARG A 186 -23.48 4.42 14.36
C ARG A 186 -24.00 4.81 12.98
N SER A 187 -25.28 4.48 12.79
CA SER A 187 -26.16 4.87 11.71
C SER A 187 -25.82 6.23 11.10
N PHE A 188 -25.76 6.27 9.76
CA PHE A 188 -25.61 7.43 8.88
C PHE A 188 -26.66 8.57 9.08
N ILE A 189 -27.43 8.57 10.16
CA ILE A 189 -28.53 9.52 10.45
C ILE A 189 -28.04 10.75 11.24
N ALA A 190 -26.93 10.65 11.99
CA ALA A 190 -26.50 11.74 12.88
C ALA A 190 -25.86 12.96 12.20
N LEU A 191 -25.55 12.90 10.91
CA LEU A 191 -25.04 14.05 10.14
C LEU A 191 -26.16 14.88 9.48
N ARG A 192 -27.42 14.46 9.57
CA ARG A 192 -28.56 15.16 8.97
C ARG A 192 -29.22 16.17 9.92
N GLU A 193 -29.00 16.03 11.22
CA GLU A 193 -29.41 17.03 12.21
C GLU A 193 -28.15 17.76 12.67
N GLY A 194 -27.98 19.02 12.27
CA GLY A 194 -26.84 19.87 12.62
C GLY A 194 -26.73 20.19 14.12
N LYS A 195 -26.62 19.16 14.96
CA LYS A 195 -26.24 19.27 16.37
C LYS A 195 -24.76 18.99 16.49
N THR A 196 -23.99 20.06 16.38
CA THR A 196 -22.61 20.17 16.85
C THR A 196 -22.57 19.90 18.35
N THR A 197 -22.50 18.62 18.71
CA THR A 197 -22.05 18.25 20.05
C THR A 197 -20.53 18.27 19.98
N GLN A 198 -19.91 19.31 20.54
CA GLN A 198 -18.47 19.36 20.82
C GLN A 198 -18.14 18.29 21.89
N GLN A 199 -18.23 17.01 21.53
CA GLN A 199 -17.46 15.98 22.20
C GLN A 199 -16.14 15.93 21.47
N ALA A 200 -15.03 16.09 22.20
CA ALA A 200 -13.68 15.98 21.67
C ALA A 200 -13.58 14.70 20.83
N THR A 201 -13.62 14.86 19.51
CA THR A 201 -13.36 13.77 18.58
C THR A 201 -11.93 13.35 18.88
N PRO A 202 -11.66 12.11 19.33
CA PRO A 202 -10.28 11.66 19.47
C PRO A 202 -9.62 11.87 18.11
N GLN A 203 -8.53 12.65 18.06
CA GLN A 203 -7.75 12.84 16.85
C GLN A 203 -7.34 11.44 16.37
N LEU A 204 -7.97 10.96 15.30
CA LEU A 204 -7.64 9.68 14.72
C LEU A 204 -6.25 9.80 14.13
N THR A 205 -5.28 9.15 14.76
CA THR A 205 -3.95 9.01 14.19
C THR A 205 -4.03 8.03 13.01
N PRO A 206 -3.20 8.18 11.97
CA PRO A 206 -3.10 7.21 10.87
C PRO A 206 -3.04 5.74 11.33
N SER A 207 -2.34 5.48 12.44
CA SER A 207 -2.21 4.15 13.05
C SER A 207 -3.51 3.53 13.56
N SER A 208 -4.55 4.33 13.81
CA SER A 208 -5.86 3.86 14.29
C SER A 208 -6.82 3.45 13.17
N LEU A 209 -6.48 3.77 11.91
CA LEU A 209 -7.31 3.51 10.74
C LEU A 209 -7.23 2.05 10.27
N VAL A 210 -6.20 1.32 10.67
CA VAL A 210 -6.04 -0.11 10.37
C VAL A 210 -5.92 -0.88 11.68
N LYS A 211 -6.30 -2.15 11.66
CA LYS A 211 -6.20 -3.03 12.83
C LYS A 211 -5.55 -4.36 12.45
N SER A 212 -4.84 -4.95 13.40
CA SER A 212 -4.32 -6.30 13.27
C SER A 212 -5.41 -7.33 13.57
N ARG A 213 -5.53 -8.33 12.71
CA ARG A 213 -6.36 -9.53 12.88
C ARG A 213 -5.44 -10.73 13.02
N VAL A 214 -5.62 -11.52 14.08
CA VAL A 214 -4.87 -12.78 14.28
C VAL A 214 -5.21 -13.74 13.13
N MET A 215 -4.19 -14.36 12.56
CA MET A 215 -4.36 -15.33 11.47
C MET A 215 -4.78 -16.69 12.00
N ASP A 216 -5.77 -17.29 11.36
CA ASP A 216 -6.17 -18.69 11.57
C ASP A 216 -6.04 -19.45 10.25
N TYR A 217 -4.88 -20.06 10.04
CA TYR A 217 -4.57 -20.76 8.79
C TYR A 217 -5.40 -22.03 8.56
N THR A 218 -6.18 -22.50 9.54
CA THR A 218 -7.07 -23.64 9.37
C THR A 218 -8.28 -23.33 8.50
N ILE A 219 -8.63 -22.04 8.38
CA ILE A 219 -9.76 -21.55 7.59
C ILE A 219 -9.35 -20.67 6.40
N GLU A 220 -8.05 -20.44 6.19
CA GLU A 220 -7.54 -19.64 5.07
C GLU A 220 -7.47 -20.49 3.77
N PRO A 221 -8.28 -20.21 2.74
CA PRO A 221 -8.35 -21.05 1.54
C PRO A 221 -7.02 -21.17 0.81
N MET A 222 -6.20 -20.10 0.80
CA MET A 222 -4.84 -20.12 0.26
C MET A 222 -3.96 -21.22 0.89
N THR A 223 -4.19 -21.58 2.15
CA THR A 223 -3.43 -22.63 2.85
C THR A 223 -3.91 -24.02 2.47
N HIS A 224 -5.20 -24.31 2.58
CA HIS A 224 -5.70 -25.68 2.56
C HIS A 224 -6.40 -26.08 1.24
N ASP A 225 -6.78 -25.13 0.38
CA ASP A 225 -7.55 -25.41 -0.84
C ASP A 225 -6.68 -25.25 -2.10
N LEU A 226 -6.42 -26.38 -2.77
CA LEU A 226 -5.67 -26.39 -4.03
C LEU A 226 -6.45 -25.74 -5.18
N GLY A 227 -7.76 -25.98 -5.26
CA GLY A 227 -8.61 -25.40 -6.30
C GLY A 227 -8.65 -23.88 -6.21
N TYR A 228 -8.75 -23.35 -4.99
CA TYR A 228 -8.66 -21.91 -4.74
C TYR A 228 -7.32 -21.34 -5.18
N ARG A 229 -6.19 -21.98 -4.81
CA ARG A 229 -4.87 -21.52 -5.27
C ARG A 229 -4.76 -21.53 -6.79
N VAL A 230 -5.22 -22.59 -7.46
CA VAL A 230 -5.20 -22.69 -8.93
C VAL A 230 -6.01 -21.57 -9.55
N HIS A 231 -7.20 -21.29 -9.00
CA HIS A 231 -8.03 -20.17 -9.43
C HIS A 231 -7.28 -18.83 -9.32
N ILE A 232 -6.66 -18.53 -8.17
CA ILE A 232 -5.87 -17.31 -7.97
C ILE A 232 -4.68 -17.24 -8.94
N ALA A 233 -3.96 -18.35 -9.14
CA ALA A 233 -2.82 -18.41 -10.04
C ALA A 233 -3.18 -18.07 -11.49
N HIS A 234 -4.27 -18.63 -12.02
CA HIS A 234 -4.75 -18.32 -13.37
C HIS A 234 -5.09 -16.82 -13.53
N ARG A 235 -5.68 -16.22 -12.50
CA ARG A 235 -6.02 -14.79 -12.54
C ARG A 235 -4.81 -13.89 -12.52
N LEU A 236 -3.83 -14.18 -11.66
CA LEU A 236 -2.56 -13.44 -11.63
C LEU A 236 -1.78 -13.60 -12.94
N ALA A 237 -1.82 -14.78 -13.56
CA ALA A 237 -1.26 -14.99 -14.90
C ALA A 237 -1.93 -14.13 -15.97
N GLY A 238 -3.27 -14.05 -15.96
CA GLY A 238 -4.01 -13.18 -16.88
C GLY A 238 -3.64 -11.69 -16.71
N VAL A 239 -3.50 -11.22 -15.47
CA VAL A 239 -3.06 -9.85 -15.17
C VAL A 239 -1.63 -9.60 -15.65
N ALA A 240 -0.71 -10.52 -15.37
CA ALA A 240 0.68 -10.41 -15.82
C ALA A 240 0.78 -10.26 -17.34
N VAL A 241 0.09 -11.13 -18.09
CA VAL A 241 0.08 -11.11 -19.57
C VAL A 241 -0.53 -9.82 -20.10
N ALA A 242 -1.66 -9.38 -19.53
CA ALA A 242 -2.32 -8.15 -19.96
C ALA A 242 -1.44 -6.91 -19.72
N LEU A 243 -0.81 -6.82 -18.54
CA LEU A 243 0.06 -5.68 -18.21
C LEU A 243 1.34 -5.66 -19.05
N GLU A 244 1.99 -6.81 -19.28
CA GLU A 244 3.17 -6.87 -20.15
C GLU A 244 2.85 -6.44 -21.58
N ALA A 245 1.67 -6.82 -22.09
CA ALA A 245 1.22 -6.44 -23.43
C ALA A 245 0.91 -4.94 -23.53
N GLU A 246 0.23 -4.37 -22.55
CA GLU A 246 -0.17 -2.95 -22.55
C GLU A 246 0.99 -1.99 -22.24
N LEU A 247 1.91 -2.39 -21.35
CA LEU A 247 3.02 -1.56 -20.87
C LEU A 247 4.37 -1.91 -21.53
N GLU A 248 4.34 -2.77 -22.56
CA GLU A 248 5.48 -3.14 -23.40
C GLU A 248 6.72 -3.64 -22.64
N GLY A 249 6.53 -4.46 -21.61
CA GLY A 249 7.65 -5.10 -20.91
C GLY A 249 7.32 -5.67 -19.53
N PRO A 250 8.30 -6.33 -18.88
CA PRO A 250 8.14 -6.91 -17.54
C PRO A 250 7.70 -5.89 -16.49
N GLN A 251 6.78 -6.28 -15.62
CA GLN A 251 6.19 -5.41 -14.59
C GLN A 251 6.39 -5.96 -13.18
N ASP A 252 6.62 -5.04 -12.26
CA ASP A 252 6.52 -5.23 -10.81
C ASP A 252 5.22 -4.58 -10.37
N VAL A 253 4.27 -5.41 -9.95
CA VAL A 253 2.86 -5.07 -9.83
C VAL A 253 2.40 -5.29 -8.40
N GLU A 254 1.78 -4.27 -7.81
CA GLU A 254 1.06 -4.40 -6.56
C GLU A 254 -0.44 -4.41 -6.84
N GLY A 255 -1.16 -5.30 -6.17
CA GLY A 255 -2.59 -5.41 -6.35
C GLY A 255 -3.29 -6.11 -5.20
N VAL A 256 -4.61 -6.15 -5.32
CA VAL A 256 -5.47 -6.79 -4.34
C VAL A 256 -6.54 -7.65 -4.99
N ILE A 257 -7.02 -8.62 -4.23
CA ILE A 257 -8.12 -9.52 -4.59
C ILE A 257 -9.26 -9.29 -3.60
N SER A 258 -10.44 -9.00 -4.13
CA SER A 258 -11.65 -8.77 -3.36
C SER A 258 -12.80 -9.48 -4.07
N GLY A 259 -13.28 -10.58 -3.49
CA GLY A 259 -14.12 -11.55 -4.18
C GLY A 259 -13.52 -11.99 -5.53
N ASP A 260 -14.34 -11.98 -6.58
CA ASP A 260 -13.95 -12.36 -7.93
C ASP A 260 -13.26 -11.23 -8.72
N ALA A 261 -12.85 -10.13 -8.09
CA ALA A 261 -12.14 -9.03 -8.74
C ALA A 261 -10.65 -8.98 -8.35
N VAL A 262 -9.80 -8.64 -9.32
CA VAL A 262 -8.38 -8.35 -9.11
C VAL A 262 -8.19 -6.89 -9.48
N TRP A 263 -7.66 -6.13 -8.55
CA TRP A 263 -7.42 -4.70 -8.70
C TRP A 263 -5.93 -4.46 -8.70
N VAL A 264 -5.41 -3.88 -9.78
CA VAL A 264 -4.03 -3.39 -9.82
C VAL A 264 -4.01 -2.01 -9.16
N VAL A 265 -3.21 -1.85 -8.11
CA VAL A 265 -3.11 -0.57 -7.38
C VAL A 265 -1.84 0.20 -7.73
N GLN A 266 -0.82 -0.50 -8.23
CA GLN A 266 0.43 0.05 -8.73
C GLN A 266 1.06 -0.91 -9.75
N SER A 267 1.67 -0.37 -10.80
CA SER A 267 2.54 -1.12 -11.70
C SER A 267 3.75 -0.25 -12.03
N ARG A 268 4.92 -0.85 -12.09
CA ARG A 268 6.15 -0.20 -12.55
C ARG A 268 6.99 -1.18 -13.37
N PRO A 269 7.87 -0.70 -14.26
CA PRO A 269 8.80 -1.56 -14.96
C PRO A 269 9.60 -2.43 -13.98
N GLN A 270 9.59 -3.74 -14.18
CA GLN A 270 10.41 -4.67 -13.42
C GLN A 270 11.86 -4.56 -13.92
N PRO A 271 12.83 -4.24 -13.04
CA PRO A 271 14.23 -4.30 -13.41
C PRO A 271 14.61 -5.77 -13.64
N VAL A 272 14.85 -6.13 -14.89
CA VAL A 272 15.44 -7.43 -15.24
C VAL A 272 16.93 -7.16 -15.43
N SER A 273 17.77 -7.59 -14.50
CA SER A 273 19.21 -7.51 -14.68
C SER A 273 19.63 -8.46 -15.80
N ASP A 274 20.42 -7.96 -16.75
CA ASP A 274 21.14 -8.79 -17.73
C ASP A 274 21.98 -9.87 -17.00
#